data_AF-A0A836QH81-F1
#
_entry.id   AF-A0A836QH81-F1
#
_cell.length_a   1.000
_cell.length_b   1.000
_cell.length_c   1.000
_cell.angle_alpha   90.00
_cell.angle_beta   90.00
_cell.angle_gamma   90.00
#
_symmetry.space_group_name_H-M   'P 1'
#
loop_
_entity.id
_entity.type
_entity.pdbx_description
1 polymer ?
#
loop_
_entity_poly.entity_id
_entity_poly.type
_entity_poly.pdbx_seq_one_letter_code
_entity_poly.pdbx_strand_id
1 'polypeptide(L)' 'SRVYNALAEQGITIRKLGKLGKHKGCLRVTIGTKEMNSKFLLAIRDLVR' A
#
# COMPACT_ATOMS: atom_id res chain seq x y z
N SER A 1 -4.66 2.18 10.33
CA SER A 1 -4.97 1.50 9.05
C SER A 1 -4.04 0.31 8.94
N ARG A 2 -4.57 -0.91 9.08
CA ARG A 2 -3.79 -2.17 9.19
C ARG A 2 -2.81 -2.33 8.01
N VAL A 3 -3.32 -2.19 6.78
CA VAL A 3 -2.54 -2.35 5.55
C VAL A 3 -1.39 -1.33 5.46
N TYR A 4 -1.65 -0.06 5.78
CA TYR A 4 -0.60 0.96 5.73
C TYR A 4 0.54 0.66 6.71
N ASN A 5 0.20 0.32 7.96
CA ASN A 5 1.21 0.10 9.00
C ASN A 5 2.08 -1.13 8.64
N ALA A 6 1.45 -2.23 8.20
CA ALA A 6 2.18 -3.43 7.80
C ALA A 6 3.08 -3.22 6.58
N LEU A 7 2.65 -2.39 5.60
CA LEU A 7 3.52 -2.01 4.48
C LEU A 7 4.70 -1.15 4.93
N ALA A 8 4.48 -0.22 5.86
CA ALA A 8 5.54 0.62 6.42
C ALA A 8 6.59 -0.20 7.19
N GLU A 9 6.16 -1.21 7.97
CA GLU A 9 7.05 -2.15 8.68
C GLU A 9 7.94 -2.95 7.71
N GLN A 10 7.47 -3.24 6.49
CA GLN A 10 8.26 -3.90 5.44
C GLN A 10 9.13 -2.91 4.62
N GLY A 11 9.17 -1.64 5.01
CA GLY A 11 9.90 -0.58 4.33
C GLY A 11 9.28 -0.18 2.99
N ILE A 12 7.96 -0.30 2.85
CA ILE A 12 7.22 0.11 1.65
C ILE A 12 6.43 1.39 1.97
N THR A 13 6.88 2.50 1.41
CA THR A 13 6.28 3.81 1.64
C THR A 13 5.16 4.08 0.63
N ILE A 14 3.94 4.29 1.13
CA ILE A 14 2.76 4.65 0.35
C ILE A 14 2.07 5.87 0.96
N ARG A 15 1.17 6.55 0.22
CA ARG A 15 0.47 7.73 0.73
C ARG A 15 -0.94 7.37 1.20
N LYS A 16 -1.29 7.77 2.43
CA LYS A 16 -2.69 7.73 2.90
C LYS A 16 -3.46 8.87 2.24
N LEU A 17 -4.55 8.52 1.56
CA LEU A 17 -5.50 9.51 1.03
C LEU A 17 -6.73 9.66 1.95
N GLY A 18 -7.06 8.64 2.72
CA GLY A 18 -8.19 8.71 3.65
C GLY A 18 -9.51 8.51 2.91
N LYS A 19 -10.23 9.59 2.59
CA LYS A 19 -11.52 9.52 1.89
C LYS A 19 -11.39 10.02 0.46
N LEU A 20 -11.86 9.25 -0.50
CA LEU A 20 -11.90 9.61 -1.91
C LEU A 20 -13.31 9.37 -2.46
N GLY A 21 -14.05 10.45 -2.67
CA GLY A 21 -15.48 10.38 -2.98
C GLY A 21 -16.26 9.63 -1.89
N LYS A 22 -16.89 8.52 -2.28
CA LYS A 22 -17.64 7.63 -1.37
C LYS A 22 -16.78 6.58 -0.67
N HIS A 23 -15.52 6.40 -1.07
CA HIS A 23 -14.64 5.36 -0.53
C HIS A 23 -13.83 5.89 0.65
N LYS A 24 -13.80 5.14 1.75
CA LYS A 24 -12.97 5.42 2.92
C LYS A 24 -11.77 4.48 2.94
N GLY A 25 -10.68 4.89 3.59
CA GLY A 25 -9.47 4.09 3.73
C GLY A 25 -8.60 4.03 2.46
N CYS A 26 -8.77 4.96 1.52
CA CYS A 26 -8.03 4.97 0.27
C CYS A 26 -6.53 5.22 0.49
N LEU A 27 -5.73 4.49 -0.28
CA LEU A 27 -4.28 4.55 -0.30
C LEU A 27 -3.83 4.84 -1.75
N ARG A 28 -2.72 5.58 -1.89
CA ARG A 28 -2.06 5.81 -3.18
C ARG A 28 -0.69 5.19 -3.17
N VAL A 29 -0.42 4.41 -4.21
CA VAL A 29 0.88 3.80 -4.47
C VAL A 29 1.49 4.52 -5.67
N THR A 30 2.76 4.88 -5.58
CA THR A 30 3.50 5.44 -6.71
C THR A 30 4.08 4.29 -7.53
N ILE A 31 3.98 4.34 -8.86
CA ILE A 31 4.62 3.36 -9.73
C ILE A 31 6.13 3.61 -9.69
N GLY A 32 6.89 2.62 -9.24
CA GLY A 32 8.35 2.67 -9.15
C GLY A 32 9.03 1.74 -10.16
N THR A 33 10.25 1.32 -9.84
CA THR A 33 10.96 0.28 -10.62
C THR A 33 10.25 -1.06 -10.53
N LYS A 34 10.67 -2.01 -11.37
CA LYS A 34 10.14 -3.39 -11.34
C LYS A 34 10.29 -4.02 -9.96
N GLU A 35 11.45 -3.86 -9.33
CA GLU A 35 11.78 -4.40 -8.01
C GLU A 35 10.88 -3.81 -6.92
N MET A 36 10.66 -2.49 -6.96
CA MET A 36 9.76 -1.81 -6.03
C MET A 36 8.31 -2.30 -6.18
N ASN A 37 7.84 -2.41 -7.42
CA ASN A 37 6.49 -2.86 -7.72
C ASN A 37 6.31 -4.32 -7.32
N SER A 38 7.27 -5.20 -7.61
CA SER A 38 7.26 -6.60 -7.19
C SER A 38 7.23 -6.75 -5.67
N LYS A 39 8.05 -5.96 -4.93
CA LYS A 39 8.04 -5.97 -3.46
C LYS A 39 6.68 -5.55 -2.90
N PHE A 40 6.06 -4.51 -3.45
CA PHE A 40 4.71 -4.08 -3.06
C PHE A 40 3.65 -5.15 -3.32
N LEU A 41 3.65 -5.76 -4.51
CA LEU A 41 2.67 -6.77 -4.91
C LEU A 41 2.74 -8.04 -4.04
N LEU A 42 3.93 -8.47 -3.64
CA LEU A 42 4.11 -9.59 -2.72
C LEU A 42 3.57 -9.25 -1.32
N ALA A 43 3.93 -8.08 -0.79
CA ALA A 43 3.50 -7.65 0.53
C ALA A 43 1.97 -7.49 0.64
N ILE A 44 1.32 -6.94 -0.39
CA ILE A 44 -0.14 -6.70 -0.35
C ILE A 44 -0.93 -8.01 -0.46
N ARG A 45 -0.42 -9.01 -1.21
CA ARG A 45 -1.07 -10.32 -1.36
C ARG A 45 -1.22 -11.02 0.00
N ASP A 46 -0.21 -10.93 0.85
CA ASP A 46 -0.22 -11.58 2.15
C ASP A 46 -1.10 -10.84 3.17
N LEU A 47 -1.35 -9.54 2.97
CA LEU A 47 -2.12 -8.68 3.89
C LEU A 47 -3.63 -8.62 3.60
N VAL A 48 -4.03 -8.87 2.36
CA VAL A 48 -5.42 -8.78 1.86
C VAL A 48 -6.07 -10.16 1.69
N ARG A 49 -5.35 -11.21 2.09
CA ARG A 49 -5.92 -12.55 2.23
C ARG A 49 -6.98 -12.61 3.33
#